data_AF-A0A0C9ZGI3-F1
#
_entry.id   AF-A0A0C9ZGI3-F1
#
_cell.length_a   1.000
_cell.length_b   1.000
_cell.length_c   1.000
_cell.angle_alpha   90.00
_cell.angle_beta   90.00
_cell.angle_gamma   90.00
#
_symmetry.space_group_name_H-M   'P 1'
#
loop_
_entity.id
_entity.type
_entity.pdbx_description
1 polymer ?
#
loop_
_entity_poly.entity_id
_entity_poly.type
_entity_poly.pdbx_seq_one_letter_code
_entity_poly.pdbx_strand_id
1 'polypeptide(L)'
;TFTVGRPLEATLDMIQEGLDHISTYLTDLATHSRQPPQQIIDCFLKQHAQLNPTNDWNRYSKYFTHYTERELELHHVSACWVNDVLPCSNQSTAVTVHKKCYELFKKEYHDTWHEILIKFEESMQYTEAGKTVAQQQQLFNKSAKQFTQLLAALSKAHGIETAFVMAGSIVNQDASLGYAYTTPGAEDVS
;
A
#
# COMPACT_ATOMS: atom_id res chain seq x y z
N THR A 1 27.72 48.71 -22.65
CA THR A 1 26.80 48.56 -21.49
C THR A 1 25.89 47.40 -21.80
N PHE A 2 26.24 46.20 -21.33
CA PHE A 2 25.56 44.95 -21.68
C PHE A 2 24.41 44.68 -20.69
N THR A 3 23.23 44.47 -21.25
CA THR A 3 21.96 44.18 -20.58
C THR A 3 21.98 42.79 -19.94
N VAL A 4 22.04 42.75 -18.61
CA VAL A 4 21.80 41.55 -17.80
C VAL A 4 20.36 41.64 -17.27
N GLY A 5 19.41 41.06 -18.02
CA GLY A 5 18.01 40.96 -17.61
C GLY A 5 17.25 39.76 -18.18
N ARG A 6 17.86 39.00 -19.10
CA ARG A 6 17.18 37.98 -19.92
C ARG A 6 17.31 36.48 -19.53
N PRO A 7 17.97 36.04 -18.42
CA PRO A 7 17.93 34.63 -18.02
C PRO A 7 16.62 34.20 -17.36
N LEU A 8 15.92 35.12 -16.68
CA LEU A 8 14.77 34.81 -15.84
C LEU A 8 13.50 34.55 -16.67
N GLU A 9 13.26 35.32 -17.73
CA GLU A 9 12.11 35.13 -18.64
C GLU A 9 12.17 33.78 -19.35
N ALA A 10 13.33 33.41 -19.91
CA ALA A 10 13.48 32.12 -20.58
C ALA A 10 13.27 30.93 -19.63
N THR A 11 13.60 31.09 -18.34
CA THR A 11 13.36 30.06 -17.32
C THR A 11 11.87 29.97 -16.97
N LEU A 12 11.18 31.10 -16.88
CA LEU A 12 9.74 31.15 -16.62
C LEU A 12 8.95 30.58 -17.81
N ASP A 13 9.34 30.89 -19.04
CA ASP A 13 8.71 30.36 -20.25
C ASP A 13 8.84 28.84 -20.32
N MET A 14 10.03 28.30 -20.02
CA MET A 14 10.26 26.84 -19.97
C MET A 14 9.43 26.15 -18.88
N ILE A 15 9.27 26.78 -17.71
CA ILE A 15 8.43 26.24 -16.63
C ILE A 15 6.96 26.26 -17.06
N GLN A 16 6.50 27.34 -17.67
CA GLN A 16 5.13 27.47 -18.15
C GLN A 16 4.81 26.43 -19.23
N GLU A 17 5.71 26.24 -20.20
CA GLU A 17 5.59 25.20 -21.24
C GLU A 17 5.52 23.79 -20.63
N GLY A 18 6.30 23.53 -19.58
CA GLY A 18 6.22 22.27 -18.84
C GLY A 18 4.86 22.08 -18.15
N LEU A 19 4.32 23.12 -17.53
CA LEU A 19 3.01 23.08 -16.87
C LEU A 19 1.87 22.88 -17.88
N ASP A 20 1.96 23.50 -19.06
CA ASP A 20 0.96 23.36 -20.12
C ASP A 20 0.93 21.92 -20.67
N HIS A 21 2.09 21.30 -20.84
CA HIS A 21 2.18 19.88 -21.19
C HIS A 21 1.54 18.98 -20.12
N ILE A 22 1.86 19.21 -18.84
CA ILE A 22 1.27 18.44 -17.72
C ILE A 22 -0.24 18.61 -17.69
N SER A 23 -0.76 19.83 -17.88
CA SER A 23 -2.20 20.10 -17.94
C SER A 23 -2.88 19.38 -19.10
N THR A 24 -2.22 19.33 -20.25
CA THR A 24 -2.73 18.62 -21.44
C THR A 24 -2.81 17.13 -21.17
N TYR A 25 -1.74 16.52 -20.63
CA TYR A 25 -1.73 15.10 -20.27
C TYR A 25 -2.76 14.75 -19.19
N LEU A 26 -2.91 15.58 -18.16
CA LEU A 26 -3.91 15.36 -17.11
C LEU A 26 -5.34 15.42 -17.64
N THR A 27 -5.60 16.32 -18.59
CA THR A 27 -6.92 16.42 -19.23
C THR A 27 -7.19 15.21 -20.11
N ASP A 28 -6.20 14.77 -20.89
CA ASP A 28 -6.29 13.57 -21.70
C ASP A 28 -6.56 12.32 -20.83
N LEU A 29 -5.79 12.15 -19.75
CA LEU A 29 -6.01 11.10 -18.74
C LEU A 29 -7.40 11.17 -18.11
N ALA A 30 -7.92 12.35 -17.79
CA ALA A 30 -9.26 12.53 -17.25
C ALA A 30 -10.35 12.10 -18.23
N THR A 31 -10.19 12.39 -19.53
CA THR A 31 -11.16 11.96 -20.55
C THR A 31 -11.17 10.44 -20.73
N HIS A 32 -10.00 9.80 -20.72
CA HIS A 32 -9.87 8.35 -20.89
C HIS A 32 -10.28 7.54 -19.64
N SER A 33 -9.94 8.04 -18.45
CA SER A 33 -10.25 7.37 -17.17
C SER A 33 -11.67 7.66 -16.66
N ARG A 34 -12.35 8.68 -17.20
CA ARG A 34 -13.60 9.26 -16.68
C ARG A 34 -13.49 9.72 -15.23
N GLN A 35 -12.29 10.04 -14.77
CA GLN A 35 -12.03 10.57 -13.44
C GLN A 35 -11.78 12.08 -13.51
N PRO A 36 -12.22 12.86 -12.51
CA PRO A 36 -11.84 14.27 -12.41
C PRO A 36 -10.31 14.41 -12.34
N PRO A 37 -9.71 15.41 -13.00
CA PRO A 37 -8.26 15.65 -12.95
C PRO A 37 -7.70 15.72 -11.52
N GLN A 38 -8.48 16.28 -10.58
CA GLN A 38 -8.14 16.32 -9.16
C GLN A 38 -7.95 14.93 -8.54
N GLN A 39 -8.78 13.94 -8.89
CA GLN A 39 -8.63 12.58 -8.37
C GLN A 39 -7.38 11.87 -8.93
N ILE A 40 -7.00 12.20 -10.17
CA ILE A 40 -5.79 11.68 -10.81
C ILE A 40 -4.55 12.28 -10.14
N ILE A 41 -4.59 13.58 -9.84
CA ILE A 41 -3.54 14.27 -9.08
C ILE A 41 -3.43 13.69 -7.67
N ASP A 42 -4.55 13.48 -6.97
CA ASP A 42 -4.56 12.85 -5.64
C ASP A 42 -3.99 11.44 -5.68
N CYS A 43 -4.32 10.66 -6.72
CA CYS A 43 -3.77 9.32 -6.93
C CYS A 43 -2.26 9.36 -7.16
N PHE A 44 -1.80 10.28 -8.03
CA PHE A 44 -0.38 10.51 -8.31
C PHE A 44 0.38 10.94 -7.06
N LEU A 45 -0.13 11.91 -6.31
CA LEU A 45 0.47 12.36 -5.06
C LEU A 45 0.49 11.25 -4.02
N LYS A 46 -0.55 10.42 -3.94
CA LYS A 46 -0.59 9.26 -3.05
C LYS A 46 0.46 8.21 -3.46
N GLN A 47 0.61 7.94 -4.75
CA GLN A 47 1.61 7.01 -5.28
C GLN A 47 3.05 7.51 -5.06
N HIS A 48 3.29 8.81 -5.18
CA HIS A 48 4.63 9.39 -5.00
C HIS A 48 4.96 9.78 -3.55
N ALA A 49 3.97 10.03 -2.70
CA ALA A 49 4.17 10.15 -1.25
C ALA A 49 4.72 8.84 -0.65
N GLN A 50 4.44 7.70 -1.29
CA GLN A 50 5.01 6.40 -0.96
C GLN A 50 6.48 6.24 -1.37
N LEU A 51 7.12 7.22 -2.03
CA LEU A 51 8.52 7.14 -2.47
C LEU A 51 9.42 8.13 -1.71
N ASN A 52 8.94 8.72 -0.62
CA ASN A 52 9.70 9.68 0.18
C ASN A 52 10.64 8.94 1.16
N PRO A 53 11.96 9.24 1.21
CA PRO A 53 12.90 8.61 2.15
C PRO A 53 12.50 8.75 3.63
N THR A 54 11.82 9.84 4.01
CA THR A 54 11.26 10.00 5.36
C THR A 54 10.13 9.01 5.64
N ASN A 55 9.39 8.59 4.61
CA ASN A 55 8.37 7.55 4.70
C ASN A 55 9.00 6.16 4.88
N ASP A 56 10.12 5.87 4.22
CA ASP A 56 10.78 4.57 4.29
C ASP A 56 11.33 4.25 5.67
N TRP A 57 11.97 5.22 6.32
CA TRP A 57 12.39 5.07 7.72
C TRP A 57 11.20 4.80 8.64
N ASN A 58 10.07 5.49 8.43
CA ASN A 58 8.86 5.29 9.24
C ASN A 58 8.23 3.91 8.99
N ARG A 59 8.22 3.44 7.74
CA ARG A 59 7.74 2.08 7.38
C ARG A 59 8.62 1.01 7.98
N TYR A 60 9.93 1.16 7.87
CA TYR A 60 10.86 0.25 8.52
C TYR A 60 10.68 0.27 10.03
N SER A 61 10.48 1.44 10.64
CA SER A 61 10.20 1.55 12.09
C SER A 61 8.99 0.73 12.51
N LYS A 62 7.91 0.78 11.72
CA LYS A 62 6.72 -0.06 11.95
C LYS A 62 7.04 -1.54 11.74
N TYR A 63 7.70 -1.89 10.65
CA TYR A 63 8.12 -3.26 10.34
C TYR A 63 8.97 -3.86 11.47
N PHE A 64 9.99 -3.13 11.91
CA PHE A 64 10.87 -3.55 12.99
C PHE A 64 10.13 -3.77 14.29
N THR A 65 9.14 -2.93 14.63
CA THR A 65 8.31 -3.13 15.82
C THR A 65 7.53 -4.45 15.76
N HIS A 66 7.06 -4.85 14.57
CA HIS A 66 6.35 -6.12 14.38
C HIS A 66 7.28 -7.34 14.34
N TYR A 67 8.54 -7.17 13.93
CA TYR A 67 9.50 -8.26 13.73
C TYR A 67 10.77 -8.11 14.58
N THR A 68 10.67 -7.45 15.74
CA THR A 68 11.84 -7.05 16.54
C THR A 68 12.73 -8.24 16.90
N GLU A 69 12.13 -9.32 17.43
CA GLU A 69 12.89 -10.52 17.83
C GLU A 69 13.58 -11.18 16.64
N ARG A 70 12.88 -11.29 15.51
CA ARG A 70 13.42 -11.87 14.28
C ARG A 70 14.57 -11.03 13.70
N GLU A 71 14.42 -9.71 13.62
CA GLU A 71 15.46 -8.82 13.10
C GLU A 71 16.72 -8.83 13.98
N LEU A 72 16.55 -8.97 15.31
CA LEU A 72 17.66 -9.07 16.26
C LEU A 72 18.38 -10.43 16.17
N GLU A 73 17.63 -11.52 16.01
CA GLU A 73 18.17 -12.87 15.82
C GLU A 73 18.89 -13.03 14.47
N LEU A 74 18.24 -12.61 13.38
CA LEU A 74 18.76 -12.72 12.00
C LEU A 74 20.14 -12.07 11.89
N HIS A 75 20.30 -10.90 12.51
CA HIS A 75 21.53 -10.12 12.43
C HIS A 75 22.52 -10.38 13.56
N HIS A 76 22.28 -11.41 14.40
CA HIS A 76 23.12 -11.76 15.54
C HIS A 76 23.52 -10.51 16.34
N VAL A 77 22.56 -9.60 16.55
CA VAL A 77 22.75 -8.41 17.38
C VAL A 77 22.70 -8.88 18.83
N SER A 78 23.72 -9.63 19.22
CA SER A 78 23.95 -10.08 20.58
C SER A 78 24.10 -8.88 21.48
N ALA A 79 23.66 -9.01 22.73
CA ALA A 79 23.91 -8.06 23.81
C ALA A 79 25.40 -7.66 23.95
N CYS A 80 26.34 -8.38 23.33
CA CYS A 80 27.74 -7.97 23.22
C CYS A 80 27.98 -6.67 22.41
N TRP A 81 27.16 -6.33 21.41
CA TRP A 81 27.31 -5.07 20.65
C TRP A 81 26.83 -3.84 21.43
N VAL A 82 26.16 -4.06 22.57
CA VAL A 82 25.72 -3.02 23.51
C VAL A 82 26.91 -2.50 24.34
N ASN A 83 27.99 -3.28 24.44
CA ASN A 83 29.14 -2.95 25.29
C ASN A 83 30.23 -2.10 24.60
N ASP A 84 30.35 -2.12 23.27
CA ASP A 84 31.32 -1.26 22.56
C ASP A 84 30.88 0.22 22.49
N VAL A 85 29.67 0.53 22.99
CA VAL A 85 29.12 1.89 23.08
C VAL A 85 28.39 2.07 24.41
N LEU A 86 29.10 2.23 25.53
CA LEU A 86 28.53 2.73 26.79
C LEU A 86 29.42 3.91 27.27
N PRO A 87 28.86 5.04 27.76
CA PRO A 87 27.65 5.10 28.58
C PRO A 87 26.64 6.18 28.19
N CYS A 88 25.36 5.90 28.53
CA CYS A 88 24.27 6.82 28.89
C CYS A 88 22.96 6.51 28.15
N SER A 89 21.90 6.47 28.95
CA SER A 89 20.51 6.63 28.53
C SER A 89 20.01 5.57 27.55
N ASN A 90 19.28 4.62 28.13
CA ASN A 90 18.34 3.64 27.61
C ASN A 90 17.48 4.02 26.38
N GLN A 91 17.52 5.26 25.88
CA GLN A 91 16.86 5.70 24.65
C GLN A 91 17.83 5.84 23.45
N SER A 92 19.10 6.20 23.69
CA SER A 92 20.12 6.40 22.65
C SER A 92 20.59 5.07 22.02
N THR A 93 20.69 4.03 22.84
CA THR A 93 21.11 2.69 22.42
C THR A 93 20.08 2.04 21.49
N ALA A 94 18.78 2.21 21.76
CA ALA A 94 17.70 1.65 20.95
C ALA A 94 17.64 2.26 19.55
N VAL A 95 17.78 3.58 19.42
CA VAL A 95 17.80 4.27 18.11
C VAL A 95 19.02 3.84 17.29
N THR A 96 20.16 3.60 17.96
CA THR A 96 21.40 3.16 17.31
C THR A 96 21.29 1.72 16.80
N VAL A 97 20.71 0.81 17.59
CA VAL A 97 20.43 -0.58 17.16
C VAL A 97 19.44 -0.58 16.00
N HIS A 98 18.36 0.18 16.12
CA HIS A 98 17.32 0.28 15.10
C HIS A 98 17.85 0.77 13.75
N LYS A 99 18.70 1.81 13.76
CA LYS A 99 19.34 2.30 12.55
C LYS A 99 20.30 1.28 11.93
N LYS A 100 21.04 0.54 12.75
CA LYS A 100 21.94 -0.52 12.26
C LYS A 100 21.17 -1.68 11.64
N CYS A 101 20.08 -2.12 12.26
CA CYS A 101 19.21 -3.15 11.69
C CYS A 101 18.65 -2.68 10.33
N TYR A 102 18.27 -1.42 10.18
CA TYR A 102 17.82 -0.90 8.89
C TYR A 102 18.88 -0.97 7.78
N GLU A 103 20.13 -0.64 8.10
CA GLU A 103 21.23 -0.75 7.12
C GLU A 103 21.51 -2.21 6.74
N LEU A 104 21.45 -3.12 7.72
CA LEU A 104 21.61 -4.55 7.45
C LEU A 104 20.44 -5.13 6.65
N PHE A 105 19.21 -4.71 6.94
CA PHE A 105 18.00 -5.06 6.19
C PHE A 105 18.12 -4.66 4.72
N LYS A 106 18.55 -3.42 4.44
CA LYS A 106 18.80 -2.97 3.05
C LYS A 106 19.92 -3.76 2.38
N LYS A 107 20.95 -4.15 3.12
CA LYS A 107 22.07 -4.94 2.59
C LYS A 107 21.65 -6.36 2.26
N GLU A 108 20.82 -6.98 3.09
CA GLU A 108 20.30 -8.34 2.88
C GLU A 108 19.34 -8.37 1.68
N TYR A 109 18.44 -7.39 1.60
CA TYR A 109 17.38 -7.31 0.59
C TYR A 109 17.68 -6.24 -0.47
N HIS A 110 18.91 -6.21 -0.98
CA HIS A 110 19.48 -5.27 -1.97
C HIS A 110 18.48 -4.38 -2.73
N ASP A 111 17.77 -4.94 -3.72
CA ASP A 111 16.85 -4.18 -4.60
C ASP A 111 15.38 -4.33 -4.18
N THR A 112 15.09 -5.25 -3.26
CA THR A 112 13.72 -5.64 -2.88
C THR A 112 13.29 -5.11 -1.53
N TRP A 113 14.19 -4.53 -0.73
CA TRP A 113 13.89 -4.03 0.62
C TRP A 113 12.73 -3.02 0.61
N HIS A 114 12.67 -2.17 -0.43
CA HIS A 114 11.64 -1.16 -0.56
C HIS A 114 10.27 -1.79 -0.86
N GLU A 115 10.24 -2.78 -1.75
CA GLU A 115 9.02 -3.54 -2.05
C GLU A 115 8.54 -4.34 -0.84
N ILE A 116 9.44 -4.94 -0.06
CA ILE A 116 9.10 -5.65 1.18
C ILE A 116 8.40 -4.70 2.16
N LEU A 117 8.92 -3.48 2.34
CA LEU A 117 8.29 -2.49 3.22
C LEU A 117 6.93 -2.00 2.71
N ILE A 118 6.79 -1.80 1.39
CA ILE A 118 5.50 -1.45 0.78
C ILE A 118 4.49 -2.57 0.99
N LYS A 119 4.87 -3.82 0.69
CA LYS A 119 3.99 -4.99 0.84
C LYS A 119 3.61 -5.22 2.30
N PHE A 120 4.53 -4.98 3.22
CA PHE A 120 4.24 -4.98 4.65
C PHE A 120 3.21 -3.91 5.02
N GLU A 121 3.39 -2.66 4.59
CA GLU A 121 2.44 -1.58 4.86
C GLU A 121 1.06 -1.85 4.24
N GLU A 122 1.01 -2.37 3.01
CA GLU A 122 -0.22 -2.86 2.38
C GLU A 122 -0.87 -3.95 3.23
N SER A 123 -0.10 -4.94 3.71
CA SER A 123 -0.61 -6.03 4.56
C SER A 123 -1.17 -5.50 5.89
N MET A 124 -0.51 -4.50 6.47
CA MET A 124 -0.95 -3.84 7.69
C MET A 124 -2.26 -3.09 7.49
N GLN A 125 -2.58 -2.55 6.31
CA GLN A 125 -3.91 -1.95 6.06
C GLN A 125 -5.06 -2.95 6.16
N TYR A 126 -4.79 -4.25 6.00
CA TYR A 126 -5.79 -5.30 6.22
C TYR A 126 -5.92 -5.70 7.69
N THR A 127 -4.83 -5.60 8.47
CA THR A 127 -4.79 -5.99 9.90
C THR A 127 -5.10 -4.83 10.86
N GLU A 128 -4.61 -3.63 10.56
CA GLU A 128 -4.71 -2.38 11.34
C GLU A 128 -5.97 -1.57 11.00
N ALA A 129 -6.73 -2.04 10.01
CA ALA A 129 -8.13 -1.67 9.90
C ALA A 129 -8.87 -2.25 11.11
N GLY A 130 -8.84 -1.52 12.23
CA GLY A 130 -9.86 -1.49 13.26
C GLY A 130 -11.19 -1.03 12.67
N LYS A 131 -11.62 -1.71 11.61
CA LYS A 131 -12.97 -1.69 11.12
C LYS A 131 -13.76 -2.39 12.19
N THR A 132 -14.79 -1.72 12.69
CA THR A 132 -15.78 -2.41 13.50
C THR A 132 -16.28 -3.62 12.70
N VAL A 133 -16.69 -4.69 13.38
CA VAL A 133 -17.27 -5.89 12.75
C VAL A 133 -18.31 -5.51 11.68
N ALA A 134 -19.07 -4.43 11.93
CA ALA A 134 -20.04 -3.87 10.98
C ALA A 134 -19.42 -3.35 9.67
N GLN A 135 -18.25 -2.72 9.69
CA GLN A 135 -17.55 -2.26 8.48
C GLN A 135 -16.94 -3.42 7.68
N GLN A 136 -16.41 -4.45 8.36
CA GLN A 136 -15.96 -5.68 7.70
C GLN A 136 -17.14 -6.40 7.03
N GLN A 137 -18.25 -6.54 7.75
CA GLN A 137 -19.51 -7.06 7.25
C GLN A 137 -20.02 -6.29 6.03
N GLN A 138 -19.96 -4.96 6.06
CA GLN A 138 -20.41 -4.11 4.95
C GLN A 138 -19.53 -4.30 3.71
N LEU A 139 -18.21 -4.39 3.89
CA LEU A 139 -17.29 -4.63 2.78
C LEU A 139 -17.47 -6.04 2.20
N PHE A 140 -17.61 -7.06 3.05
CA PHE A 140 -17.89 -8.42 2.64
C PHE A 140 -19.17 -8.49 1.80
N ASN A 141 -20.26 -7.91 2.29
CA ASN A 141 -21.55 -7.88 1.59
C ASN A 141 -21.46 -7.11 0.27
N LYS A 142 -20.70 -6.01 0.23
CA LYS A 142 -20.50 -5.23 -1.01
C LYS A 142 -19.76 -6.06 -2.06
N SER A 143 -18.70 -6.77 -1.66
CA SER A 143 -17.94 -7.65 -2.54
C SER A 143 -18.80 -8.81 -3.05
N ALA A 144 -19.50 -9.52 -2.14
CA ALA A 144 -20.41 -10.59 -2.51
C ALA A 144 -21.45 -10.14 -3.55
N LYS A 145 -22.06 -8.96 -3.35
CA LYS A 145 -23.02 -8.39 -4.29
C LYS A 145 -22.42 -8.12 -5.67
N GLN A 146 -21.21 -7.58 -5.73
CA GLN A 146 -20.52 -7.31 -6.99
C GLN A 146 -20.21 -8.61 -7.75
N PHE A 147 -19.72 -9.63 -7.06
CA PHE A 147 -19.47 -10.95 -7.65
C PHE A 147 -20.76 -11.59 -8.17
N THR A 148 -21.83 -11.55 -7.38
CA THR A 148 -23.15 -12.05 -7.81
C THR A 148 -23.65 -11.32 -9.05
N GLN A 149 -23.51 -10.00 -9.11
CA GLN A 149 -23.93 -9.22 -10.29
C GLN A 149 -23.12 -9.59 -11.54
N LEU A 150 -21.81 -9.78 -11.41
CA LEU A 150 -20.94 -10.19 -12.50
C LEU A 150 -21.31 -11.59 -13.00
N LEU A 151 -21.46 -12.55 -12.10
CA LEU A 151 -21.79 -13.93 -12.45
C LEU A 151 -23.21 -14.05 -13.01
N ALA A 152 -24.18 -13.30 -12.49
CA ALA A 152 -25.51 -13.23 -13.07
C ALA A 152 -25.49 -12.66 -14.50
N ALA A 153 -24.67 -11.64 -14.76
CA ALA A 153 -24.50 -11.08 -16.10
C ALA A 153 -23.84 -12.10 -17.05
N LEU A 154 -22.81 -12.82 -16.60
CA LEU A 154 -22.14 -13.87 -17.38
C LEU A 154 -23.06 -15.06 -17.66
N SER A 155 -23.82 -15.51 -16.66
CA SER A 155 -24.81 -16.57 -16.80
C SER A 155 -25.88 -16.17 -17.82
N LYS A 156 -26.40 -14.94 -17.75
CA LYS A 156 -27.38 -14.43 -18.71
C LYS A 156 -26.81 -14.28 -20.13
N ALA A 157 -25.55 -13.86 -20.26
CA ALA A 157 -24.93 -13.62 -21.58
C ALA A 157 -24.45 -14.91 -22.27
N HIS A 158 -24.01 -15.89 -21.49
CA HIS A 158 -23.29 -17.06 -22.00
C HIS A 158 -23.90 -18.41 -21.58
N GLY A 159 -24.99 -18.42 -20.81
CA GLY A 159 -25.60 -19.65 -20.30
C GLY A 159 -24.73 -20.40 -19.29
N ILE A 160 -23.73 -19.72 -18.69
CA ILE A 160 -22.79 -20.34 -17.76
C ILE A 160 -23.50 -20.58 -16.43
N GLU A 161 -23.46 -21.82 -15.98
CA GLU A 161 -23.85 -22.22 -14.64
C GLU A 161 -22.66 -22.03 -13.70
N THR A 162 -22.82 -21.28 -12.62
CA THR A 162 -21.74 -20.97 -11.68
C THR A 162 -22.22 -21.05 -10.25
N ALA A 163 -21.39 -21.66 -9.41
CA ALA A 163 -21.50 -21.61 -7.97
C ALA A 163 -20.22 -20.98 -7.40
N PHE A 164 -20.37 -20.12 -6.39
CA PHE A 164 -19.22 -19.64 -5.61
C PHE A 164 -19.55 -19.51 -4.13
N VAL A 165 -18.51 -19.67 -3.31
CA VAL A 165 -18.59 -19.50 -1.86
C VAL A 165 -17.56 -18.47 -1.43
N MET A 166 -17.98 -17.53 -0.60
CA MET A 166 -17.12 -16.59 0.11
C MET A 166 -17.24 -16.84 1.61
N ALA A 167 -16.10 -16.84 2.30
CA ALA A 167 -16.04 -16.95 3.75
C ALA A 167 -15.13 -15.87 4.33
N GLY A 168 -15.52 -15.31 5.47
CA GLY A 168 -14.68 -14.42 6.27
C GLY A 168 -13.44 -15.15 6.79
N SER A 169 -12.33 -14.45 6.91
CA SER A 169 -11.04 -15.06 7.28
C SER A 169 -10.85 -15.20 8.81
N ILE A 170 -11.65 -14.51 9.64
CA ILE A 170 -11.42 -14.42 11.08
C ILE A 170 -12.61 -14.97 11.87
N VAL A 171 -12.50 -16.24 12.28
CA VAL A 171 -13.55 -17.02 12.99
C VAL A 171 -14.12 -16.32 14.24
N ASN A 172 -13.29 -15.58 14.98
CA ASN A 172 -13.69 -14.97 16.26
C ASN A 172 -14.13 -13.49 16.16
N GLN A 173 -14.00 -12.84 15.00
CA GLN A 173 -14.35 -11.42 14.82
C GLN A 173 -15.41 -11.21 13.72
N ASP A 174 -15.51 -12.12 12.76
CA ASP A 174 -16.40 -11.98 11.60
C ASP A 174 -17.79 -12.62 11.81
N ALA A 175 -18.15 -13.04 13.03
CA ALA A 175 -19.44 -13.64 13.38
C ALA A 175 -19.92 -14.76 12.42
N SER A 176 -19.00 -15.57 11.90
CA SER A 176 -19.30 -16.62 10.90
C SER A 176 -19.87 -16.09 9.59
N LEU A 177 -19.22 -15.08 9.02
CA LEU A 177 -19.52 -14.56 7.68
C LEU A 177 -19.33 -15.61 6.59
N GLY A 178 -20.44 -16.10 6.05
CA GLY A 178 -20.48 -16.98 4.88
C GLY A 178 -21.48 -16.48 3.85
N TYR A 179 -21.12 -16.58 2.57
CA TYR A 179 -22.01 -16.29 1.45
C TYR A 179 -21.85 -17.38 0.40
N ALA A 180 -22.96 -18.00 0.02
CA ALA A 180 -23.03 -18.94 -1.08
C ALA A 180 -23.97 -18.39 -2.15
N TYR A 181 -23.57 -18.54 -3.40
CA TYR A 181 -24.40 -18.17 -4.55
C TYR A 181 -24.32 -19.24 -5.61
N THR A 182 -25.48 -19.56 -6.18
CA THR A 182 -25.66 -20.48 -7.29
C THR A 182 -26.54 -19.81 -8.35
N THR A 183 -26.22 -20.04 -9.61
CA THR A 183 -27.13 -19.72 -10.73
C THR A 183 -28.11 -20.87 -10.95
N PRO A 184 -29.32 -20.62 -11.50
CA PRO A 184 -30.24 -21.70 -11.88
C PRO A 184 -29.55 -22.73 -12.78
N GLY A 185 -29.66 -24.01 -12.45
CA GLY A 185 -28.99 -25.12 -13.15
C GLY A 185 -27.75 -25.68 -12.43
N ALA A 186 -27.08 -24.88 -11.59
CA ALA A 186 -25.92 -25.31 -10.81
C ALA A 186 -26.29 -26.08 -9.52
N GLU A 187 -27.56 -26.42 -9.34
CA GLU A 187 -28.16 -26.87 -8.08
C GLU A 187 -28.18 -28.41 -7.95
N ASP A 188 -27.92 -29.13 -9.05
CA ASP A 188 -28.06 -30.58 -9.19
C ASP A 188 -26.72 -31.36 -9.22
N VAL A 189 -25.61 -30.70 -8.84
CA VAL A 189 -24.30 -31.36 -8.70
C VAL A 189 -23.95 -31.48 -7.22
N SER A 190 -24.72 -32.29 -6.49
CA SER A 190 -24.42 -32.71 -5.11
C SER A 190 -24.37 -34.24 -5.02
#